data_AF-A0A956KWB6-F1
#
_entry.id   AF-A0A956KWB6-F1
#
_cell.length_a   1.000
_cell.length_b   1.000
_cell.length_c   1.000
_cell.angle_alpha   90.00
_cell.angle_beta   90.00
_cell.angle_gamma   90.00
#
_symmetry.space_group_name_H-M   'P 1'
#
loop_
_entity.id
_entity.type
_entity.pdbx_description
1 polymer ?
#
loop_
_entity_poly.entity_id
_entity_poly.type
_entity_poly.pdbx_seq_one_letter_code
_entity_poly.pdbx_strand_id
1 'polypeptide(L)'
;MTLMDAAPAHAAAPEASAPADGKSSSWWLKHGETRQEAGDYAGAGEAYAKALDALSEQKQRANVGARTAMLSADAHWMAFEADGDIAHIRAGFEVLDRWITLAGPGSQASLLPRAERLAARYHSIHDPLQQGDAALADGDLERASKHHREALEALAVQRHPWPIGARVTLKLAQAHVDAYDRSVAGVDDIEPNRPKLVEAKELLEGWRGRRPSDDASAEGPALEALLAEVEARLAEGTEQLDAALAERERQAQLAAQQKAEQERQAQLAAQQDDSAEREQAARAQRRTGIILLSTGLVATAAGAGLLGEGLAFGPRSRQLAQDEQDQAQALTQMYGDAYARDEFDASLADYRERVRRRNTGLVAGGAVLAAGGLAATAVGVVWLVRARRAGTPGATARAWLAPAVSPTQAGLTLAGRFR
;
A
#
# COMPACT_ATOMS: atom_id res chain seq x y z
N MET A 1 -21.29 -79.99 -44.85
CA MET A 1 -20.67 -79.32 -43.68
C MET A 1 -20.57 -77.86 -44.06
N THR A 2 -21.61 -77.10 -43.69
CA THR A 2 -21.94 -75.80 -44.29
C THR A 2 -21.78 -74.75 -43.19
N LEU A 3 -20.76 -73.90 -43.30
CA LEU A 3 -20.53 -72.76 -42.42
C LEU A 3 -21.38 -71.60 -42.93
N MET A 4 -22.38 -71.20 -42.14
CA MET A 4 -23.14 -69.96 -42.36
C MET A 4 -22.41 -68.79 -41.70
N ASP A 5 -22.10 -67.77 -42.51
CA ASP A 5 -21.69 -66.45 -42.09
C ASP A 5 -22.79 -65.79 -41.23
N ALA A 6 -22.42 -65.39 -40.01
CA ALA A 6 -23.24 -64.54 -39.17
C ALA A 6 -22.83 -63.07 -39.37
N ALA A 7 -23.76 -62.27 -39.91
CA ALA A 7 -23.58 -60.84 -40.12
C ALA A 7 -23.38 -60.09 -38.79
N PRO A 8 -22.52 -59.05 -38.76
CA PRO A 8 -22.29 -58.26 -37.55
C PRO A 8 -23.52 -57.41 -37.21
N ALA A 9 -23.97 -57.52 -35.96
CA ALA A 9 -25.02 -56.68 -35.40
C ALA A 9 -24.55 -55.23 -35.32
N HIS A 10 -25.19 -54.35 -36.11
CA HIS A 10 -25.06 -52.91 -35.97
C HIS A 10 -25.64 -52.49 -34.61
N ALA A 11 -24.74 -52.09 -33.68
CA ALA A 11 -25.14 -51.44 -32.45
C ALA A 11 -25.88 -50.13 -32.79
N ALA A 12 -27.16 -50.05 -32.40
CA ALA A 12 -27.97 -48.86 -32.54
C ALA A 12 -27.30 -47.71 -31.77
N ALA A 13 -27.02 -46.61 -32.49
CA ALA A 13 -26.52 -45.39 -31.87
C ALA A 13 -27.53 -44.88 -30.83
N PRO A 14 -27.08 -44.43 -29.64
CA PRO A 14 -27.98 -43.89 -28.64
C PRO A 14 -28.76 -42.71 -29.22
N GLU A 15 -30.08 -42.79 -29.19
CA GLU A 15 -30.97 -41.69 -29.54
C GLU A 15 -30.64 -40.50 -28.64
N ALA A 16 -30.14 -39.43 -29.25
CA ALA A 16 -29.85 -38.19 -28.56
C ALA A 16 -31.14 -37.65 -27.92
N SER A 17 -31.16 -37.60 -26.59
CA SER A 17 -32.24 -37.08 -25.78
C SER A 17 -32.67 -35.70 -26.29
N ALA A 18 -33.94 -35.56 -26.69
CA ALA A 18 -34.49 -34.29 -27.11
C ALA A 18 -34.39 -33.24 -25.97
N PRO A 19 -34.12 -31.96 -26.27
CA PRO A 19 -34.01 -30.92 -25.26
C PRO A 19 -35.33 -30.77 -24.49
N ALA A 20 -35.23 -30.65 -23.16
CA ALA A 20 -36.35 -30.71 -22.22
C ALA A 20 -37.48 -29.67 -22.47
N ASP A 21 -37.18 -28.57 -23.17
CA ASP A 21 -38.13 -27.49 -23.46
C ASP A 21 -38.66 -27.49 -24.91
N GLY A 22 -38.24 -28.43 -25.76
CA GLY A 22 -38.67 -28.53 -27.17
C GLY A 22 -38.26 -27.38 -28.11
N LYS A 23 -37.58 -26.35 -27.58
CA LYS A 23 -37.11 -25.18 -28.35
C LYS A 23 -35.78 -25.47 -29.05
N SER A 24 -35.66 -25.06 -30.31
CA SER A 24 -34.41 -25.19 -31.07
C SER A 24 -33.36 -24.15 -30.67
N SER A 25 -32.08 -24.44 -30.94
CA SER A 25 -30.99 -23.47 -30.77
C SER A 25 -31.23 -22.16 -31.55
N SER A 26 -31.80 -22.24 -32.76
CA SER A 26 -32.16 -21.06 -33.56
C SER A 26 -33.24 -20.19 -32.92
N TRP A 27 -34.20 -20.80 -32.22
CA TRP A 27 -35.21 -20.06 -31.47
C TRP A 27 -34.56 -19.29 -30.32
N TRP A 28 -33.67 -19.94 -29.55
CA TRP A 28 -32.98 -19.31 -28.43
C TRP A 28 -32.03 -18.19 -28.88
N LEU A 29 -31.34 -18.35 -30.01
CA LEU A 29 -30.52 -17.27 -30.60
C LEU A 29 -31.37 -16.04 -30.91
N LYS A 30 -32.47 -16.22 -31.66
CA LYS A 30 -33.37 -15.10 -32.02
C LYS A 30 -34.01 -14.46 -30.78
N HIS A 31 -34.33 -15.26 -29.77
CA HIS A 31 -34.87 -14.76 -28.50
C HIS A 31 -33.83 -13.93 -27.74
N GLY A 32 -32.56 -14.35 -27.74
CA GLY A 32 -31.45 -13.57 -27.19
C GLY A 32 -31.23 -12.24 -27.91
N GLU A 33 -31.25 -12.25 -29.25
CA GLU A 33 -31.15 -11.04 -30.08
C GLU A 33 -32.27 -10.06 -29.74
N THR A 34 -33.53 -10.54 -29.67
CA THR A 34 -34.69 -9.71 -29.34
C THR A 34 -34.56 -9.08 -27.94
N ARG A 35 -34.05 -9.83 -26.96
CA ARG A 35 -33.81 -9.31 -25.60
C ARG A 35 -32.69 -8.27 -25.56
N GLN A 36 -31.62 -8.52 -26.29
CA GLN A 36 -30.49 -7.59 -26.42
C GLN A 36 -30.92 -6.28 -27.07
N GLU A 37 -31.74 -6.34 -28.13
CA GLU A 37 -32.34 -5.14 -28.77
C GLU A 37 -33.26 -4.37 -27.81
N ALA A 38 -33.91 -5.06 -26.87
CA ALA A 38 -34.72 -4.45 -25.82
C ALA A 38 -33.91 -3.93 -24.62
N GLY A 39 -32.59 -4.11 -24.60
CA GLY A 39 -31.71 -3.75 -23.48
C GLY A 39 -31.75 -4.73 -22.29
N ASP A 40 -32.44 -5.87 -22.40
CA ASP A 40 -32.43 -6.96 -21.42
C ASP A 40 -31.18 -7.85 -21.64
N TYR A 41 -30.01 -7.29 -21.32
CA TYR A 41 -28.72 -7.94 -21.58
C TYR A 41 -28.52 -9.22 -20.74
N ALA A 42 -28.95 -9.22 -19.48
CA ALA A 42 -28.89 -10.42 -18.63
C ALA A 42 -29.75 -11.54 -19.21
N GLY A 43 -31.00 -11.23 -19.58
CA GLY A 43 -31.89 -12.20 -20.22
C GLY A 43 -31.42 -12.65 -21.60
N ALA A 44 -30.69 -11.81 -22.34
CA ALA A 44 -30.04 -12.18 -23.59
C ALA A 44 -28.88 -13.18 -23.36
N GLY A 45 -28.03 -12.91 -22.37
CA GLY A 45 -26.93 -13.80 -21.96
C GLY A 45 -27.41 -15.21 -21.63
N GLU A 46 -28.49 -15.32 -20.85
CA GLU A 46 -29.14 -16.59 -20.53
C GLU A 46 -29.74 -17.29 -21.76
N ALA A 47 -30.37 -16.54 -22.66
CA ALA A 47 -30.97 -17.09 -23.88
C ALA A 47 -29.90 -17.67 -24.81
N TYR A 48 -28.77 -16.98 -24.97
CA TYR A 48 -27.62 -17.50 -25.71
C TYR A 48 -27.00 -18.72 -25.04
N ALA A 49 -26.90 -18.76 -23.71
CA ALA A 49 -26.44 -19.95 -22.98
C ALA A 49 -27.35 -21.17 -23.25
N LYS A 50 -28.68 -20.98 -23.26
CA LYS A 50 -29.64 -22.03 -23.65
C LYS A 50 -29.54 -22.39 -25.13
N ALA A 51 -29.21 -21.45 -26.00
CA ALA A 51 -28.95 -21.73 -27.41
C ALA A 51 -27.75 -22.65 -27.61
N LEU A 52 -26.69 -22.50 -26.79
CA LEU A 52 -25.53 -23.39 -26.79
C LEU A 52 -25.94 -24.80 -26.34
N ASP A 53 -26.69 -24.90 -25.23
CA ASP A 53 -27.14 -26.19 -24.68
C ASP A 53 -28.09 -26.94 -25.64
N ALA A 54 -28.84 -26.21 -26.47
CA ALA A 54 -29.72 -26.77 -27.50
C ALA A 54 -29.01 -27.19 -28.81
N LEU A 55 -27.69 -26.96 -28.95
CA LEU A 55 -26.92 -27.47 -30.09
C LEU A 55 -26.66 -28.98 -29.93
N SER A 56 -26.48 -29.69 -31.05
CA SER A 56 -25.93 -31.06 -30.99
C SER A 56 -24.52 -31.05 -30.43
N GLU A 57 -24.09 -32.13 -29.77
CA GLU A 57 -22.75 -32.23 -29.16
C GLU A 57 -21.63 -31.86 -30.16
N GLN A 58 -21.72 -32.33 -31.41
CA GLN A 58 -20.77 -31.97 -32.46
C GLN A 58 -20.72 -30.46 -32.72
N LYS A 59 -21.87 -29.77 -32.72
CA LYS A 59 -21.95 -28.33 -32.94
C LYS A 59 -21.54 -27.53 -31.71
N GLN A 60 -21.80 -28.04 -30.51
CA GLN A 60 -21.31 -27.46 -29.25
C GLN A 60 -19.79 -27.40 -29.26
N ARG A 61 -19.09 -28.46 -29.69
CA ARG A 61 -17.62 -28.48 -29.77
C ARG A 61 -17.01 -27.68 -30.94
N ALA A 62 -17.84 -27.20 -31.87
CA ALA A 62 -17.40 -26.52 -33.08
C ALA A 62 -17.44 -24.99 -32.96
N ASN A 63 -17.07 -24.30 -34.04
CA ASN A 63 -17.13 -22.83 -34.14
C ASN A 63 -18.54 -22.25 -33.89
N VAL A 64 -19.61 -23.02 -34.13
CA VAL A 64 -20.97 -22.56 -33.85
C VAL A 64 -21.18 -22.43 -32.34
N GLY A 65 -20.82 -23.46 -31.55
CA GLY A 65 -20.85 -23.37 -30.09
C GLY A 65 -19.97 -22.24 -29.56
N ALA A 66 -18.78 -22.03 -30.15
CA ALA A 66 -17.88 -20.95 -29.76
C ALA A 66 -18.54 -19.57 -29.89
N ARG A 67 -19.17 -19.31 -31.05
CA ARG A 67 -19.89 -18.04 -31.31
C ARG A 67 -21.03 -17.85 -30.32
N THR A 68 -21.80 -18.90 -30.05
CA THR A 68 -22.92 -18.83 -29.11
C THR A 68 -22.45 -18.57 -27.67
N ALA A 69 -21.36 -19.22 -27.23
CA ALA A 69 -20.75 -18.97 -25.93
C ALA A 69 -20.23 -17.52 -25.81
N MET A 70 -19.56 -17.02 -26.85
CA MET A 70 -19.07 -15.64 -26.89
C MET A 70 -20.20 -14.61 -26.91
N LEU A 71 -21.31 -14.87 -27.61
CA LEU A 71 -22.50 -14.00 -27.57
C LEU A 71 -23.11 -13.94 -26.17
N SER A 72 -23.20 -15.07 -25.47
CA SER A 72 -23.65 -15.12 -24.07
C SER A 72 -22.73 -14.31 -23.16
N ALA A 73 -21.42 -14.49 -23.29
CA ALA A 73 -20.42 -13.74 -22.53
C ALA A 73 -20.50 -12.22 -22.78
N ASP A 74 -20.60 -11.80 -24.04
CA ASP A 74 -20.73 -10.40 -24.44
C ASP A 74 -22.02 -9.76 -23.88
N ALA A 75 -23.15 -10.46 -23.96
CA ALA A 75 -24.40 -9.99 -23.37
C ALA A 75 -24.31 -9.87 -21.84
N HIS A 76 -23.67 -10.81 -21.15
CA HIS A 76 -23.44 -10.69 -19.72
C HIS A 76 -22.48 -9.54 -19.37
N TRP A 77 -21.48 -9.29 -20.21
CA TRP A 77 -20.62 -8.12 -20.05
C TRP A 77 -21.38 -6.80 -20.22
N MET A 78 -22.28 -6.71 -21.20
CA MET A 78 -23.18 -5.54 -21.34
C MET A 78 -24.14 -5.39 -20.14
N ALA A 79 -24.59 -6.49 -19.54
CA ALA A 79 -25.38 -6.45 -18.31
C ALA A 79 -24.57 -5.87 -17.14
N PHE A 80 -23.33 -6.36 -16.96
CA PHE A 80 -22.38 -5.81 -15.98
C PHE A 80 -22.07 -4.33 -16.24
N GLU A 81 -21.92 -3.91 -17.49
CA GLU A 81 -21.79 -2.50 -17.85
C GLU A 81 -23.02 -1.67 -17.47
N ALA A 82 -24.22 -2.25 -17.56
CA ALA A 82 -25.46 -1.56 -17.23
C ALA A 82 -25.63 -1.39 -15.70
N ASP A 83 -25.40 -2.41 -14.89
CA ASP A 83 -25.72 -2.38 -13.44
C ASP A 83 -24.52 -2.50 -12.48
N GLY A 84 -23.38 -3.01 -12.94
CA GLY A 84 -22.18 -3.20 -12.14
C GLY A 84 -22.21 -4.47 -11.28
N ASP A 85 -23.15 -5.41 -11.51
CA ASP A 85 -23.20 -6.67 -10.77
C ASP A 85 -22.15 -7.66 -11.30
N ILE A 86 -21.16 -7.95 -10.45
CA ILE A 86 -20.07 -8.89 -10.75
C ILE A 86 -20.57 -10.31 -11.07
N ALA A 87 -21.78 -10.68 -10.63
CA ALA A 87 -22.40 -11.95 -10.97
C ALA A 87 -22.60 -12.13 -12.48
N HIS A 88 -22.76 -11.03 -13.22
CA HIS A 88 -22.85 -11.09 -14.68
C HIS A 88 -21.53 -11.46 -15.33
N ILE A 89 -20.40 -10.89 -14.90
CA ILE A 89 -19.07 -11.30 -15.42
C ILE A 89 -18.86 -12.80 -15.17
N ARG A 90 -19.23 -13.27 -13.96
CA ARG A 90 -19.16 -14.69 -13.61
C ARG A 90 -19.94 -15.57 -14.57
N ALA A 91 -21.22 -15.27 -14.76
CA ALA A 91 -22.06 -16.01 -15.70
C ALA A 91 -21.45 -16.03 -17.12
N GLY A 92 -20.89 -14.91 -17.56
CA GLY A 92 -20.23 -14.80 -18.86
C GLY A 92 -19.03 -15.73 -19.04
N PHE A 93 -18.09 -15.74 -18.09
CA PHE A 93 -16.92 -16.62 -18.22
C PHE A 93 -17.24 -18.08 -17.93
N GLU A 94 -18.21 -18.40 -17.07
CA GLU A 94 -18.63 -19.79 -16.83
C GLU A 94 -19.13 -20.45 -18.12
N VAL A 95 -19.87 -19.70 -18.95
CA VAL A 95 -20.31 -20.19 -20.27
C VAL A 95 -19.12 -20.40 -21.23
N LEU A 96 -18.13 -19.50 -21.21
CA LEU A 96 -16.90 -19.64 -21.99
C LEU A 96 -16.07 -20.85 -21.54
N ASP A 97 -15.80 -20.98 -20.25
CA ASP A 97 -15.00 -22.05 -19.66
C ASP A 97 -15.64 -23.42 -19.89
N ARG A 98 -16.98 -23.49 -19.78
CA ARG A 98 -17.75 -24.68 -20.15
C ARG A 98 -17.55 -25.04 -21.62
N TRP A 99 -17.63 -24.06 -22.52
CA TRP A 99 -17.40 -24.30 -23.95
C TRP A 99 -15.95 -24.71 -24.26
N ILE A 100 -14.96 -24.04 -23.67
CA ILE A 100 -13.52 -24.35 -23.81
C ILE A 100 -13.25 -25.79 -23.37
N THR A 101 -13.82 -26.19 -22.22
CA THR A 101 -13.74 -27.56 -21.70
C THR A 101 -14.37 -28.57 -22.65
N LEU A 102 -15.55 -28.26 -23.19
CA LEU A 102 -16.23 -29.13 -24.17
C LEU A 102 -15.43 -29.27 -25.48
N ALA A 103 -14.83 -28.18 -25.97
CA ALA A 103 -14.01 -28.16 -27.17
C ALA A 103 -12.75 -29.04 -27.00
N GLY A 104 -12.14 -29.01 -25.80
CA GLY A 104 -10.97 -29.80 -25.43
C GLY A 104 -9.66 -29.30 -26.04
N PRO A 105 -8.51 -29.77 -25.53
CA PRO A 105 -7.17 -29.27 -25.91
C PRO A 105 -6.76 -29.57 -27.35
N GLY A 106 -7.48 -30.47 -28.04
CA GLY A 106 -7.25 -30.83 -29.44
C GLY A 106 -8.28 -30.25 -30.42
N SER A 107 -9.10 -29.28 -29.98
CA SER A 107 -10.18 -28.74 -30.80
C SER A 107 -9.64 -28.15 -32.12
N GLN A 108 -10.33 -28.47 -33.21
CA GLN A 108 -10.09 -27.85 -34.51
C GLN A 108 -10.92 -26.57 -34.70
N ALA A 109 -11.63 -26.11 -33.67
CA ALA A 109 -12.38 -24.87 -33.71
C ALA A 109 -11.42 -23.68 -33.79
N SER A 110 -11.40 -22.99 -34.94
CA SER A 110 -10.56 -21.81 -35.17
C SER A 110 -10.83 -20.65 -34.20
N LEU A 111 -11.97 -20.67 -33.49
CA LEU A 111 -12.33 -19.66 -32.49
C LEU A 111 -11.84 -19.97 -31.08
N LEU A 112 -11.28 -21.16 -30.81
CA LEU A 112 -10.79 -21.54 -29.47
C LEU A 112 -9.82 -20.50 -28.88
N PRO A 113 -8.75 -20.05 -29.59
CA PRO A 113 -7.83 -19.06 -29.02
C PRO A 113 -8.50 -17.71 -28.71
N ARG A 114 -9.58 -17.36 -29.42
CA ARG A 114 -10.32 -16.12 -29.16
C ARG A 114 -11.19 -16.25 -27.91
N ALA A 115 -11.85 -17.39 -27.72
CA ALA A 115 -12.62 -17.67 -26.53
C ALA A 115 -11.73 -17.73 -25.28
N GLU A 116 -10.57 -18.39 -25.35
CA GLU A 116 -9.59 -18.45 -24.26
C GLU A 116 -9.10 -17.06 -23.85
N ARG A 117 -8.76 -16.20 -24.83
CA ARG A 117 -8.38 -14.81 -24.54
C ARG A 117 -9.51 -14.00 -23.90
N LEU A 118 -10.76 -14.25 -24.31
CA LEU A 118 -11.92 -13.57 -23.73
C LEU A 118 -12.20 -14.06 -22.30
N ALA A 119 -12.09 -15.36 -22.04
CA ALA A 119 -12.22 -15.92 -20.70
C ALA A 119 -11.13 -15.39 -19.76
N ALA A 120 -9.86 -15.45 -20.19
CA ALA A 120 -8.74 -14.90 -19.42
C ALA A 120 -8.91 -13.42 -19.10
N ARG A 121 -9.46 -12.66 -20.05
CA ARG A 121 -9.81 -11.25 -19.87
C ARG A 121 -10.87 -11.03 -18.79
N TYR A 122 -11.91 -11.86 -18.77
CA TYR A 122 -12.97 -11.75 -17.76
C TYR A 122 -12.46 -12.15 -16.38
N HIS A 123 -11.66 -13.21 -16.30
CA HIS A 123 -11.00 -13.64 -15.07
C HIS A 123 -10.12 -12.54 -14.47
N SER A 124 -9.33 -11.83 -15.31
CA SER A 124 -8.46 -10.75 -14.85
C SER A 124 -9.19 -9.56 -14.23
N ILE A 125 -10.51 -9.43 -14.47
CA ILE A 125 -11.35 -8.36 -13.90
C ILE A 125 -12.19 -8.91 -12.75
N HIS A 126 -12.84 -10.06 -12.95
CA HIS A 126 -13.73 -10.66 -11.97
C HIS A 126 -13.00 -11.02 -10.67
N ASP A 127 -11.85 -11.69 -10.76
CA ASP A 127 -11.21 -12.22 -9.56
C ASP A 127 -10.75 -11.11 -8.61
N PRO A 128 -10.08 -10.04 -9.08
CA PRO A 128 -9.75 -8.92 -8.20
C PRO A 128 -10.99 -8.16 -7.72
N LEU A 129 -12.05 -8.00 -8.53
CA LEU A 129 -13.29 -7.38 -8.04
C LEU A 129 -13.94 -8.21 -6.93
N GLN A 130 -14.04 -9.53 -7.10
CA GLN A 130 -14.61 -10.40 -6.09
C GLN A 130 -13.78 -10.39 -4.79
N GLN A 131 -12.46 -10.43 -4.90
CA GLN A 131 -11.56 -10.35 -3.74
C GLN A 131 -11.63 -8.98 -3.06
N GLY A 132 -11.74 -7.91 -3.84
CA GLY A 132 -11.92 -6.55 -3.35
C GLY A 132 -13.24 -6.38 -2.60
N ASP A 133 -14.33 -6.90 -3.14
CA ASP A 133 -15.66 -6.87 -2.51
C ASP A 133 -15.71 -7.68 -1.21
N ALA A 134 -15.06 -8.85 -1.18
CA ALA A 134 -14.93 -9.64 0.03
C ALA A 134 -14.12 -8.90 1.11
N ALA A 135 -12.95 -8.34 0.76
CA ALA A 135 -12.14 -7.57 1.68
C ALA A 135 -12.87 -6.32 2.21
N LEU A 136 -13.66 -5.66 1.36
CA LEU A 136 -14.47 -4.53 1.75
C LEU A 136 -15.57 -4.93 2.75
N ALA A 137 -16.23 -6.08 2.54
CA ALA A 137 -17.20 -6.63 3.47
C ALA A 137 -16.59 -6.97 4.84
N ASP A 138 -15.32 -7.41 4.85
CA ASP A 138 -14.54 -7.67 6.05
C ASP A 138 -14.02 -6.38 6.74
N GLY A 139 -14.17 -5.22 6.10
CA GLY A 139 -13.66 -3.93 6.56
C GLY A 139 -12.14 -3.75 6.38
N ASP A 140 -11.48 -4.64 5.65
CA ASP A 140 -10.06 -4.56 5.30
C ASP A 140 -9.85 -3.66 4.08
N LEU A 141 -9.81 -2.35 4.32
CA LEU A 141 -9.71 -1.35 3.27
C LEU A 141 -8.39 -1.39 2.50
N GLU A 142 -7.31 -1.85 3.11
CA GLU A 142 -6.00 -1.98 2.44
C GLU A 142 -6.07 -3.07 1.38
N ARG A 143 -6.56 -4.26 1.74
CA ARG A 143 -6.78 -5.35 0.78
C ARG A 143 -7.82 -5.00 -0.25
N ALA A 144 -8.93 -4.37 0.16
CA ALA A 144 -9.95 -3.92 -0.77
C ALA A 144 -9.35 -2.96 -1.82
N SER A 145 -8.53 -2.00 -1.40
CA SER A 145 -7.91 -1.04 -2.31
C SER A 145 -6.95 -1.71 -3.28
N LYS A 146 -6.11 -2.62 -2.79
CA LYS A 146 -5.19 -3.38 -3.63
C LYS A 146 -5.93 -4.11 -4.76
N HIS A 147 -6.93 -4.91 -4.43
CA HIS A 147 -7.61 -5.75 -5.42
C HIS A 147 -8.49 -4.95 -6.39
N HIS A 148 -9.15 -3.89 -5.93
CA HIS A 148 -9.87 -3.00 -6.84
C HIS A 148 -8.92 -2.22 -7.77
N ARG A 149 -7.71 -1.83 -7.33
CA ARG A 149 -6.70 -1.25 -8.23
C ARG A 149 -6.25 -2.24 -9.30
N GLU A 150 -6.02 -3.50 -8.95
CA GLU A 150 -5.73 -4.57 -9.90
C GLU A 150 -6.85 -4.72 -10.95
N ALA A 151 -8.13 -4.67 -10.53
CA ALA A 151 -9.26 -4.67 -11.45
C ALA A 151 -9.31 -3.43 -12.36
N LEU A 152 -9.05 -2.23 -11.80
CA LEU A 152 -9.03 -0.97 -12.57
C LEU A 152 -7.89 -0.95 -13.59
N GLU A 153 -6.73 -1.50 -13.25
CA GLU A 153 -5.61 -1.68 -14.19
C GLU A 153 -5.97 -2.65 -15.31
N ALA A 154 -6.61 -3.78 -14.98
CA ALA A 154 -7.10 -4.73 -15.98
C ALA A 154 -8.12 -4.08 -16.93
N LEU A 155 -9.07 -3.30 -16.41
CA LEU A 155 -10.03 -2.54 -17.21
C LEU A 155 -9.34 -1.51 -18.13
N ALA A 156 -8.36 -0.78 -17.61
CA ALA A 156 -7.62 0.24 -18.36
C ALA A 156 -6.84 -0.37 -19.54
N VAL A 157 -6.14 -1.49 -19.33
CA VAL A 157 -5.40 -2.20 -20.39
C VAL A 157 -6.33 -2.63 -21.53
N GLN A 158 -7.56 -2.99 -21.20
CA GLN A 158 -8.50 -3.55 -22.17
C GLN A 158 -9.29 -2.48 -22.94
N ARG A 159 -9.13 -1.18 -22.59
CA ARG A 159 -9.91 -0.06 -23.14
C ARG A 159 -11.43 -0.27 -23.01
N HIS A 160 -11.84 -0.97 -21.96
CA HIS A 160 -13.26 -1.20 -21.67
C HIS A 160 -13.91 0.05 -21.09
N PRO A 161 -15.25 0.12 -21.07
CA PRO A 161 -15.91 1.39 -20.84
C PRO A 161 -15.77 1.84 -19.38
N TRP A 162 -15.47 3.12 -19.29
CA TRP A 162 -15.22 3.90 -18.08
C TRP A 162 -16.32 3.91 -17.02
N PRO A 163 -17.62 3.69 -17.32
CA PRO A 163 -18.66 3.57 -16.29
C PRO A 163 -18.38 2.47 -15.26
N ILE A 164 -17.79 1.34 -15.67
CA ILE A 164 -17.41 0.28 -14.71
C ILE A 164 -16.32 0.81 -13.76
N GLY A 165 -15.25 1.36 -14.34
CA GLY A 165 -14.15 1.92 -13.56
C GLY A 165 -14.62 3.06 -12.65
N ALA A 166 -15.58 3.87 -13.11
CA ALA A 166 -16.21 4.94 -12.35
C ALA A 166 -16.96 4.39 -11.12
N ARG A 167 -17.81 3.39 -11.29
CA ARG A 167 -18.55 2.75 -10.18
C ARG A 167 -17.64 2.09 -9.15
N VAL A 168 -16.62 1.37 -9.62
CA VAL A 168 -15.63 0.72 -8.75
C VAL A 168 -14.86 1.77 -7.95
N THR A 169 -14.39 2.83 -8.61
CA THR A 169 -13.68 3.94 -7.95
C THR A 169 -14.57 4.63 -6.92
N LEU A 170 -15.83 4.93 -7.30
CA LEU A 170 -16.79 5.59 -6.41
C LEU A 170 -17.04 4.75 -5.15
N LYS A 171 -17.36 3.46 -5.32
CA LYS A 171 -17.61 2.52 -4.22
C LYS A 171 -16.45 2.47 -3.24
N LEU A 172 -15.22 2.33 -3.74
CA LEU A 172 -14.02 2.23 -2.90
C LEU A 172 -13.68 3.56 -2.21
N ALA A 173 -13.75 4.68 -2.94
CA ALA A 173 -13.50 6.00 -2.37
C ALA A 173 -14.51 6.33 -1.27
N GLN A 174 -15.80 6.03 -1.48
CA GLN A 174 -16.86 6.19 -0.48
C GLN A 174 -16.55 5.38 0.79
N ALA A 175 -16.07 4.14 0.64
CA ALA A 175 -15.72 3.30 1.78
C ALA A 175 -14.57 3.87 2.63
N HIS A 176 -13.58 4.49 2.00
CA HIS A 176 -12.50 5.21 2.71
C HIS A 176 -13.01 6.43 3.44
N VAL A 177 -13.90 7.22 2.81
CA VAL A 177 -14.55 8.38 3.43
C VAL A 177 -15.40 7.94 4.63
N ASP A 178 -16.24 6.91 4.48
CA ASP A 178 -17.05 6.37 5.57
C ASP A 178 -16.19 5.85 6.73
N ALA A 179 -15.07 5.20 6.42
CA ALA A 179 -14.14 4.72 7.44
C ALA A 179 -13.37 5.85 8.12
N TYR A 180 -13.14 6.97 7.44
CA TYR A 180 -12.65 8.21 8.05
C TYR A 180 -13.70 8.76 9.01
N ASP A 181 -14.95 8.91 8.57
CA ASP A 181 -16.05 9.45 9.38
C ASP A 181 -16.31 8.63 10.65
N ARG A 182 -16.31 7.30 10.53
CA ARG A 182 -16.41 6.40 11.70
C ARG A 182 -15.27 6.59 12.69
N SER A 183 -14.06 6.88 12.22
CA SER A 183 -12.89 7.01 13.09
C SER A 183 -12.77 8.36 13.78
N VAL A 184 -13.21 9.44 13.12
CA VAL A 184 -13.25 10.78 13.72
C VAL A 184 -14.37 10.90 14.75
N ALA A 185 -15.48 10.17 14.57
CA ALA A 185 -16.59 10.16 15.54
C ALA A 185 -16.21 9.61 16.94
N GLY A 186 -15.08 8.92 17.08
CA GLY A 186 -14.67 8.26 18.33
C GLY A 186 -13.39 8.78 18.99
N VAL A 187 -12.61 9.64 18.32
CA VAL A 187 -11.29 10.07 18.79
C VAL A 187 -11.04 11.52 18.36
N ASP A 188 -10.53 12.36 19.26
CA ASP A 188 -10.11 13.74 18.98
C ASP A 188 -8.87 13.84 18.05
N ASP A 189 -8.40 12.74 17.46
CA ASP A 189 -7.14 12.67 16.72
C ASP A 189 -7.37 12.40 15.22
N ILE A 190 -7.25 13.47 14.45
CA ILE A 190 -7.46 13.53 12.98
C ILE A 190 -6.26 12.90 12.24
N GLU A 191 -5.06 13.01 12.81
CA GLU A 191 -3.80 12.65 12.17
C GLU A 191 -3.71 11.16 11.74
N PRO A 192 -4.04 10.16 12.59
CA PRO A 192 -3.97 8.75 12.18
C PRO A 192 -5.01 8.34 11.13
N ASN A 193 -6.06 9.14 10.93
CA ASN A 193 -7.16 8.83 10.02
C ASN A 193 -7.04 9.52 8.65
N ARG A 194 -6.24 10.58 8.57
CA ARG A 194 -5.94 11.31 7.33
C ARG A 194 -5.51 10.42 6.14
N PRO A 195 -4.72 9.34 6.31
CA PRO A 195 -4.35 8.46 5.21
C PRO A 195 -5.54 7.90 4.41
N LYS A 196 -6.71 7.70 5.05
CA LYS A 196 -7.92 7.21 4.35
C LYS A 196 -8.46 8.24 3.34
N LEU A 197 -8.47 9.52 3.70
CA LEU A 197 -8.89 10.59 2.77
C LEU A 197 -7.86 10.79 1.65
N VAL A 198 -6.57 10.63 1.94
CA VAL A 198 -5.51 10.68 0.92
C VAL A 198 -5.70 9.53 -0.08
N GLU A 199 -5.93 8.31 0.40
CA GLU A 199 -6.19 7.15 -0.44
C GLU A 199 -7.47 7.33 -1.28
N ALA A 200 -8.57 7.83 -0.69
CA ALA A 200 -9.78 8.18 -1.44
C ALA A 200 -9.48 9.21 -2.55
N LYS A 201 -8.69 10.23 -2.25
CA LYS A 201 -8.27 11.25 -3.22
C LYS A 201 -7.46 10.65 -4.37
N GLU A 202 -6.45 9.84 -4.05
CA GLU A 202 -5.57 9.20 -5.05
C GLU A 202 -6.36 8.30 -6.01
N LEU A 203 -7.35 7.55 -5.49
CA LEU A 203 -8.25 6.74 -6.31
C LEU A 203 -9.07 7.60 -7.29
N LEU A 204 -9.65 8.69 -6.80
CA LEU A 204 -10.48 9.61 -7.58
C LEU A 204 -9.65 10.37 -8.65
N GLU A 205 -8.47 10.86 -8.28
CA GLU A 205 -7.53 11.50 -9.21
C GLU A 205 -7.00 10.50 -10.24
N GLY A 206 -6.68 9.28 -9.82
CA GLY A 206 -6.23 8.22 -10.72
C GLY A 206 -7.30 7.80 -11.73
N TRP A 207 -8.58 7.80 -11.36
CA TRP A 207 -9.67 7.65 -12.32
C TRP A 207 -9.79 8.86 -13.24
N ARG A 208 -9.82 10.08 -12.69
CA ARG A 208 -9.94 11.34 -13.46
C ARG A 208 -8.82 11.50 -14.49
N GLY A 209 -7.59 11.11 -14.16
CA GLY A 209 -6.44 11.20 -15.07
C GLY A 209 -6.47 10.17 -16.20
N ARG A 210 -7.20 9.06 -16.03
CA ARG A 210 -7.31 7.99 -17.02
C ARG A 210 -8.54 8.11 -17.91
N ARG A 211 -9.62 8.74 -17.43
CA ARG A 211 -10.87 8.86 -18.20
C ARG A 211 -10.67 9.69 -19.50
N PRO A 212 -11.27 9.28 -20.63
CA PRO A 212 -11.31 10.07 -21.86
C PRO A 212 -12.00 11.41 -21.62
N SER A 213 -11.57 12.44 -22.35
CA SER A 213 -12.18 13.76 -22.25
C SER A 213 -13.64 13.81 -22.76
N ASP A 214 -14.05 12.81 -23.54
CA ASP A 214 -15.40 12.63 -24.07
C ASP A 214 -16.25 11.63 -23.28
N ASP A 215 -15.76 11.09 -22.16
CA ASP A 215 -16.54 10.18 -21.32
C ASP A 215 -17.74 10.90 -20.70
N ALA A 216 -18.94 10.39 -21.00
CA ALA A 216 -20.22 10.87 -20.50
C ALA A 216 -20.84 9.87 -19.50
N SER A 217 -20.00 9.14 -18.76
CA SER A 217 -20.46 8.24 -17.69
C SER A 217 -21.40 8.96 -16.72
N ALA A 218 -22.49 8.30 -16.35
CA ALA A 218 -23.51 8.88 -15.46
C ALA A 218 -22.96 9.17 -14.06
N GLU A 219 -21.92 8.42 -13.67
CA GLU A 219 -21.22 8.51 -12.39
C GLU A 219 -20.20 9.65 -12.35
N GLY A 220 -19.81 10.22 -13.50
CA GLY A 220 -18.80 11.26 -13.59
C GLY A 220 -19.04 12.44 -12.65
N PRO A 221 -20.24 13.08 -12.67
CA PRO A 221 -20.56 14.17 -11.74
C PRO A 221 -20.49 13.77 -10.26
N ALA A 222 -20.85 12.53 -9.91
CA ALA A 222 -20.79 12.05 -8.53
C ALA A 222 -19.34 11.88 -8.05
N LEU A 223 -18.45 11.36 -8.91
CA LEU A 223 -17.02 11.25 -8.63
C LEU A 223 -16.35 12.62 -8.46
N GLU A 224 -16.72 13.58 -9.30
CA GLU A 224 -16.23 14.96 -9.21
C GLU A 224 -16.67 15.63 -7.91
N ALA A 225 -17.92 15.45 -7.52
CA ALA A 225 -18.45 15.95 -6.26
C ALA A 225 -17.75 15.31 -5.05
N LEU A 226 -17.56 13.98 -5.08
CA LEU A 226 -16.86 13.27 -4.01
C LEU A 226 -15.40 13.71 -3.91
N LEU A 227 -14.71 13.95 -5.04
CA LEU A 227 -13.34 14.46 -4.98
C LEU A 227 -13.28 15.86 -4.36
N ALA A 228 -14.18 16.77 -4.76
CA ALA A 228 -14.24 18.10 -4.16
C ALA A 228 -14.51 18.05 -2.65
N GLU A 229 -15.38 17.12 -2.21
CA GLU A 229 -15.62 16.86 -0.79
C GLU A 229 -14.37 16.35 -0.06
N VAL A 230 -13.68 15.35 -0.62
CA VAL A 230 -12.44 14.81 -0.04
C VAL A 230 -11.35 15.89 0.05
N GLU A 231 -11.20 16.73 -0.99
CA GLU A 231 -10.26 17.84 -0.98
C GLU A 231 -10.59 18.88 0.08
N ALA A 232 -11.86 19.24 0.23
CA ALA A 232 -12.31 20.16 1.27
C ALA A 232 -12.01 19.61 2.68
N ARG A 233 -12.30 18.32 2.93
CA ARG A 233 -12.03 17.66 4.22
C ARG A 233 -10.53 17.56 4.51
N LEU A 234 -9.70 17.30 3.50
CA LEU A 234 -8.24 17.29 3.65
C LEU A 234 -7.68 18.69 3.97
N ALA A 235 -8.24 19.74 3.37
CA ALA A 235 -7.87 21.11 3.68
C ALA A 235 -8.25 21.48 5.12
N GLU A 236 -9.50 21.20 5.53
CA GLU A 236 -9.98 21.43 6.90
C GLU A 236 -9.14 20.67 7.93
N GLY A 237 -8.86 19.38 7.69
CA GLY A 237 -8.02 18.58 8.59
C GLY A 237 -6.57 19.10 8.69
N THR A 238 -6.04 19.73 7.62
CA THR A 238 -4.71 20.36 7.65
C THR A 238 -4.73 21.63 8.49
N GLU A 239 -5.74 22.49 8.33
CA GLU A 239 -5.91 23.69 9.16
C GLU A 239 -6.10 23.35 10.65
N GLN A 240 -6.87 22.30 10.96
CA GLN A 240 -7.06 21.82 12.33
C GLN A 240 -5.77 21.28 12.93
N LEU A 241 -4.97 20.54 12.16
CA LEU A 241 -3.66 20.04 12.61
C LEU A 241 -2.69 21.18 12.88
N ASP A 242 -2.60 22.16 11.96
CA ASP A 242 -1.74 23.33 12.13
C ASP A 242 -2.15 24.16 13.37
N ALA A 243 -3.46 24.33 13.61
CA ALA A 243 -3.97 24.99 14.80
C ALA A 243 -3.64 24.21 16.08
N ALA A 244 -3.78 22.88 16.07
CA ALA A 244 -3.44 22.03 17.21
C ALA A 244 -1.93 22.04 17.53
N LEU A 245 -1.08 22.04 16.49
CA LEU A 245 0.36 22.18 16.65
C LEU A 245 0.74 23.56 17.21
N ALA A 246 0.15 24.64 16.69
CA ALA A 246 0.36 25.99 17.20
C ALA A 246 -0.07 26.13 18.67
N GLU A 247 -1.18 25.49 19.08
CA GLU A 247 -1.62 25.48 20.48
C GLU A 247 -0.68 24.65 21.36
N ARG A 248 -0.21 23.47 20.91
CA ARG A 248 0.81 22.69 21.62
C ARG A 248 2.11 23.48 21.79
N GLU A 249 2.54 24.22 20.79
CA GLU A 249 3.70 25.11 20.88
C GLU A 249 3.49 26.23 21.90
N ARG A 250 2.31 26.87 21.91
CA ARG A 250 1.96 27.86 22.94
C ARG A 250 1.99 27.27 24.34
N GLN A 251 1.41 26.09 24.53
CA GLN A 251 1.44 25.39 25.82
C GLN A 251 2.86 25.02 26.24
N ALA A 252 3.70 24.56 25.31
CA ALA A 252 5.10 24.28 25.58
C ALA A 252 5.89 25.56 25.95
N GLN A 253 5.61 26.69 25.28
CA GLN A 253 6.21 27.98 25.62
C GLN A 253 5.77 28.48 27.00
N LEU A 254 4.48 28.37 27.33
CA LEU A 254 3.96 28.71 28.65
C LEU A 254 4.56 27.83 29.74
N ALA A 255 4.66 26.52 29.51
CA ALA A 255 5.31 25.60 30.43
C ALA A 255 6.81 25.92 30.59
N ALA A 256 7.50 26.30 29.53
CA ALA A 256 8.89 26.74 29.58
C ALA A 256 9.07 28.05 30.35
N GLN A 257 8.17 29.03 30.17
CA GLN A 257 8.16 30.27 30.94
C GLN A 257 7.91 30.03 32.42
N GLN A 258 6.91 29.21 32.76
CA GLN A 258 6.62 28.81 34.14
C GLN A 258 7.82 28.11 34.78
N LYS A 259 8.48 27.21 34.05
CA LYS A 259 9.69 26.54 34.52
C LYS A 259 10.84 27.53 34.74
N ALA A 260 11.07 28.45 33.82
CA ALA A 260 12.10 29.48 33.95
C ALA A 260 11.82 30.42 35.14
N GLU A 261 10.56 30.76 35.39
CA GLU A 261 10.16 31.56 36.55
C GLU A 261 10.35 30.79 37.86
N GLN A 262 9.98 29.50 37.90
CA GLN A 262 10.25 28.63 39.04
C GLN A 262 11.75 28.52 39.33
N GLU A 263 12.58 28.35 38.29
CA GLU A 263 14.04 28.34 38.42
C GLU A 263 14.58 29.68 38.92
N ARG A 264 14.02 30.80 38.47
CA ARG A 264 14.40 32.14 38.95
C ARG A 264 14.00 32.36 40.41
N GLN A 265 12.81 31.93 40.82
CA GLN A 265 12.37 31.97 42.21
C GLN A 265 13.25 31.08 43.09
N ALA A 266 13.59 29.87 42.62
CA ALA A 266 14.51 28.97 43.30
C ALA A 266 15.92 29.58 43.44
N GLN A 267 16.42 30.29 42.41
CA GLN A 267 17.69 31.01 42.49
C GLN A 267 17.63 32.20 43.46
N LEU A 268 16.53 32.95 43.50
CA LEU A 268 16.37 34.04 44.46
C LEU A 268 16.29 33.53 45.89
N ALA A 269 15.57 32.44 46.13
CA ALA A 269 15.55 31.75 47.41
C ALA A 269 16.96 31.24 47.79
N ALA A 270 17.66 30.62 46.85
CA ALA A 270 19.05 30.19 47.04
C ALA A 270 20.01 31.37 47.28
N GLN A 271 19.80 32.55 46.68
CA GLN A 271 20.60 33.76 46.94
C GLN A 271 20.33 34.37 48.32
N GLN A 272 19.09 34.26 48.80
CA GLN A 272 18.73 34.64 50.17
C GLN A 272 19.38 33.66 51.16
N ASP A 273 19.35 32.36 50.88
CA ASP A 273 20.06 31.35 51.66
C ASP A 273 21.59 31.48 51.53
N ASP A 274 22.15 31.90 50.39
CA ASP A 274 23.59 32.15 50.19
C ASP A 274 24.11 33.34 51.02
N SER A 275 23.24 34.24 51.47
CA SER A 275 23.63 35.25 52.47
C SER A 275 23.80 34.67 53.87
N ALA A 276 23.22 33.49 54.15
CA ALA A 276 23.45 32.65 55.32
C ALA A 276 24.49 31.52 55.07
N GLU A 277 24.62 31.02 53.83
CA GLU A 277 25.54 29.96 53.40
C GLU A 277 26.87 30.49 52.84
N ARG A 278 27.11 31.81 52.76
CA ARG A 278 28.47 32.35 52.57
C ARG A 278 29.44 31.97 53.70
N GLU A 279 28.95 31.40 54.82
CA GLU A 279 29.75 30.66 55.81
C GLU A 279 29.92 29.14 55.50
N GLN A 280 29.15 28.53 54.59
CA GLN A 280 29.17 27.09 54.28
C GLN A 280 29.58 26.71 52.84
N ALA A 281 29.49 27.62 51.86
CA ALA A 281 29.71 27.34 50.43
C ALA A 281 31.17 27.39 49.95
N ALA A 282 32.14 27.15 50.84
CA ALA A 282 33.49 26.70 50.46
C ALA A 282 33.53 25.20 50.07
N ARG A 283 32.39 24.48 50.08
CA ARG A 283 32.34 23.01 49.93
C ARG A 283 31.59 22.45 48.70
N ALA A 284 30.81 23.25 47.95
CA ALA A 284 29.94 22.72 46.88
C ALA A 284 30.53 22.72 45.45
N GLN A 285 31.78 23.16 45.28
CA GLN A 285 32.44 23.28 43.96
C GLN A 285 32.88 21.92 43.34
N ARG A 286 32.49 20.79 43.95
CA ARG A 286 32.89 19.42 43.53
C ARG A 286 31.86 18.66 42.70
N ARG A 287 30.59 19.08 42.62
CA ARG A 287 29.52 18.33 41.90
C ARG A 287 29.36 18.70 40.42
N THR A 288 29.73 19.91 40.01
CA THR A 288 29.53 20.43 38.65
C THR A 288 30.38 19.71 37.59
N GLY A 289 31.56 19.21 37.97
CA GLY A 289 32.45 18.49 37.06
C GLY A 289 31.93 17.12 36.62
N ILE A 290 31.11 16.45 37.43
CA ILE A 290 30.58 15.10 37.13
C ILE A 290 29.42 15.20 36.12
N ILE A 291 28.57 16.22 36.25
CA ILE A 291 27.43 16.44 35.36
C ILE A 291 27.91 16.72 33.93
N LEU A 292 28.85 17.66 33.75
CA LEU A 292 29.42 17.97 32.43
C LEU A 292 30.10 16.77 31.76
N LEU A 293 30.73 15.90 32.55
CA LEU A 293 31.39 14.70 32.05
C LEU A 293 30.39 13.64 31.59
N SER A 294 29.27 13.48 32.31
CA SER A 294 28.19 12.57 31.94
C SER A 294 27.44 13.03 30.68
N THR A 295 27.13 14.32 30.56
CA THR A 295 26.46 14.87 29.36
C THR A 295 27.35 14.80 28.13
N GLY A 296 28.66 15.06 28.28
CA GLY A 296 29.63 14.94 27.20
C GLY A 296 29.76 13.49 26.67
N LEU A 297 29.79 12.50 27.57
CA LEU A 297 29.85 11.09 27.19
C LEU A 297 28.59 10.62 26.45
N VAL A 298 27.40 11.00 26.93
CA VAL A 298 26.12 10.65 26.27
C VAL A 298 26.04 11.27 24.87
N ALA A 299 26.40 12.55 24.73
CA ALA A 299 26.41 13.23 23.43
C ALA A 299 27.43 12.61 22.45
N THR A 300 28.60 12.21 22.93
CA THR A 300 29.63 11.54 22.12
C THR A 300 29.16 10.16 21.65
N ALA A 301 28.55 9.37 22.53
CA ALA A 301 28.02 8.05 22.21
C ALA A 301 26.87 8.12 21.20
N ALA A 302 25.94 9.08 21.37
CA ALA A 302 24.87 9.34 20.40
C ALA A 302 25.41 9.77 19.03
N GLY A 303 26.40 10.68 19.00
CA GLY A 303 27.05 11.11 17.75
C GLY A 303 27.78 9.97 17.04
N ALA A 304 28.50 9.11 17.77
CA ALA A 304 29.17 7.93 17.23
C ALA A 304 28.19 6.88 16.68
N GLY A 305 27.04 6.71 17.33
CA GLY A 305 25.96 5.84 16.85
C GLY A 305 25.41 6.30 15.50
N LEU A 306 25.08 7.58 15.37
CA LEU A 306 24.58 8.18 14.11
C LEU A 306 25.61 8.11 12.98
N LEU A 307 26.90 8.32 13.29
CA LEU A 307 28.00 8.15 12.32
C LEU A 307 28.14 6.70 11.87
N GLY A 308 28.08 5.76 12.81
CA GLY A 308 28.16 4.33 12.52
C GLY A 308 27.00 3.87 11.63
N GLU A 309 25.78 4.31 11.94
CA GLU A 309 24.59 3.99 11.15
C GLU A 309 24.64 4.60 9.74
N GLY A 310 25.05 5.86 9.60
CA GLY A 310 25.22 6.50 8.28
C GLY A 310 26.30 5.82 7.41
N LEU A 311 27.43 5.43 8.00
CA LEU A 311 28.50 4.71 7.29
C LEU A 311 28.09 3.29 6.89
N ALA A 312 27.36 2.58 7.75
CA ALA A 312 26.86 1.23 7.45
C ALA A 312 25.70 1.22 6.43
N PHE A 313 24.97 2.32 6.31
CA PHE A 313 23.83 2.42 5.37
C PHE A 313 24.28 2.48 3.90
N GLY A 314 25.43 3.09 3.60
CA GLY A 314 25.93 3.26 2.24
C GLY A 314 26.15 1.95 1.46
N PRO A 315 26.84 0.94 2.02
CA PRO A 315 26.99 -0.37 1.39
C PRO A 315 25.64 -1.08 1.17
N ARG A 316 24.75 -1.07 2.18
CA ARG A 316 23.42 -1.70 2.08
C ARG A 316 22.55 -1.05 1.01
N SER A 317 22.54 0.28 0.92
CA SER A 317 21.74 0.98 -0.08
C SER A 317 22.24 0.75 -1.49
N ARG A 318 23.57 0.58 -1.70
CA ARG A 318 24.13 0.20 -3.00
C ARG A 318 23.74 -1.21 -3.39
N GLN A 319 23.74 -2.14 -2.43
CA GLN A 319 23.34 -3.52 -2.65
C GLN A 319 21.85 -3.61 -3.03
N LEU A 320 20.96 -2.96 -2.26
CA LEU A 320 19.54 -2.86 -2.59
C LEU A 320 19.30 -2.23 -3.98
N ALA A 321 20.01 -1.16 -4.31
CA ALA A 321 19.88 -0.52 -5.62
C ALA A 321 20.43 -1.36 -6.78
N GLN A 322 21.35 -2.31 -6.52
CA GLN A 322 21.80 -3.30 -7.49
C GLN A 322 20.75 -4.40 -7.64
N ASP A 323 20.23 -4.93 -6.54
CA ASP A 323 19.18 -5.95 -6.55
C ASP A 323 17.93 -5.46 -7.30
N GLU A 324 17.52 -4.21 -7.10
CA GLU A 324 16.42 -3.56 -7.82
C GLU A 324 16.73 -3.37 -9.32
N GLN A 325 17.98 -3.06 -9.69
CA GLN A 325 18.38 -2.96 -11.10
C GLN A 325 18.37 -4.30 -11.81
N ASP A 326 18.85 -5.35 -11.14
CA ASP A 326 18.87 -6.73 -11.64
C ASP A 326 17.43 -7.24 -11.84
N GLN A 327 16.55 -6.95 -10.87
CA GLN A 327 15.13 -7.27 -10.97
C GLN A 327 14.47 -6.52 -12.14
N ALA A 328 14.76 -5.24 -12.31
CA ALA A 328 14.21 -4.47 -13.43
C ALA A 328 14.71 -4.96 -14.80
N GLN A 329 15.97 -5.42 -14.91
CA GLN A 329 16.47 -6.06 -16.12
C GLN A 329 15.74 -7.37 -16.41
N ALA A 330 15.50 -8.21 -15.39
CA ALA A 330 14.73 -9.43 -15.54
C ALA A 330 13.28 -9.16 -16.00
N LEU A 331 12.64 -8.12 -15.46
CA LEU A 331 11.31 -7.68 -15.89
C LEU A 331 11.32 -7.15 -17.33
N THR A 332 12.34 -6.38 -17.72
CA THR A 332 12.49 -5.91 -19.11
C THR A 332 12.65 -7.09 -20.09
N GLN A 333 13.41 -8.12 -19.72
CA GLN A 333 13.54 -9.32 -20.55
C GLN A 333 12.24 -10.12 -20.66
N MET A 334 11.41 -10.12 -19.60
CA MET A 334 10.15 -10.86 -19.55
C MET A 334 9.01 -10.16 -20.29
N TYR A 335 8.92 -8.83 -20.18
CA TYR A 335 7.78 -8.05 -20.66
C TYR A 335 8.09 -7.19 -21.89
N GLY A 336 9.36 -7.08 -22.30
CA GLY A 336 9.78 -6.33 -23.49
C GLY A 336 9.31 -4.87 -23.44
N ASP A 337 8.74 -4.39 -24.55
CA ASP A 337 8.28 -3.00 -24.73
C ASP A 337 7.09 -2.62 -23.82
N ALA A 338 6.43 -3.60 -23.19
CA ALA A 338 5.32 -3.33 -22.25
C ALA A 338 5.81 -2.89 -20.86
N TYR A 339 7.11 -3.02 -20.56
CA TYR A 339 7.68 -2.54 -19.30
C TYR A 339 8.14 -1.08 -19.43
N ALA A 340 7.51 -0.17 -18.67
CA ALA A 340 7.84 1.25 -18.63
C ALA A 340 9.19 1.50 -17.93
N ARG A 341 10.28 1.18 -18.62
CA ARG A 341 11.65 1.27 -18.09
C ARG A 341 12.00 2.68 -17.61
N ASP A 342 11.57 3.69 -18.36
CA ASP A 342 11.86 5.10 -18.06
C ASP A 342 11.22 5.56 -16.74
N GLU A 343 10.00 5.10 -16.44
CA GLU A 343 9.32 5.41 -15.17
C GLU A 343 10.02 4.73 -13.98
N PHE A 344 10.44 3.47 -14.15
CA PHE A 344 11.22 2.76 -13.15
C PHE A 344 12.55 3.47 -12.88
N ASP A 345 13.31 3.81 -13.93
CA ASP A 345 14.61 4.47 -13.77
C ASP A 345 14.47 5.87 -13.14
N ALA A 346 13.39 6.60 -13.42
CA ALA A 346 13.06 7.86 -12.75
C ALA A 346 12.74 7.68 -11.26
N SER A 347 11.94 6.67 -10.90
CA SER A 347 11.62 6.35 -9.49
C SER A 347 12.86 5.94 -8.69
N LEU A 348 13.77 5.18 -9.32
CA LEU A 348 15.02 4.73 -8.71
C LEU A 348 15.98 5.91 -8.49
N ALA A 349 16.04 6.86 -9.42
CA ALA A 349 16.82 8.09 -9.28
C ALA A 349 16.31 8.94 -8.09
N ASP A 350 15.00 9.10 -7.95
CA ASP A 350 14.39 9.84 -6.85
C ASP A 350 14.62 9.15 -5.49
N TYR A 351 14.49 7.82 -5.43
CA TYR A 351 14.86 7.03 -4.26
C TYR A 351 16.33 7.23 -3.86
N ARG A 352 17.26 7.15 -4.82
CA ARG A 352 18.70 7.36 -4.58
C ARG A 352 18.98 8.76 -4.01
N GLU A 353 18.30 9.78 -4.52
CA GLU A 353 18.45 11.15 -4.03
C GLU A 353 17.91 11.32 -2.60
N ARG A 354 16.74 10.76 -2.28
CA ARG A 354 16.20 10.76 -0.90
C ARG A 354 17.14 10.06 0.08
N VAL A 355 17.65 8.88 -0.28
CA VAL A 355 18.61 8.13 0.54
C VAL A 355 19.91 8.91 0.73
N ARG A 356 20.40 9.56 -0.33
CA ARG A 356 21.60 10.40 -0.25
C ARG A 356 21.43 11.55 0.74
N ARG A 357 20.32 12.30 0.65
CA ARG A 357 20.03 13.42 1.57
C ARG A 357 19.92 12.95 3.03
N ARG A 358 19.19 11.85 3.27
CA ARG A 358 19.07 11.26 4.62
C ARG A 358 20.45 10.86 5.17
N ASN A 359 21.27 10.21 4.36
CA ASN A 359 22.59 9.77 4.80
C ASN A 359 23.53 10.95 5.07
N THR A 360 23.53 11.97 4.21
CA THR A 360 24.27 13.22 4.45
C THR A 360 23.83 13.89 5.76
N GLY A 361 22.52 13.91 6.05
CA GLY A 361 21.98 14.44 7.31
C GLY A 361 22.48 13.66 8.54
N LEU A 362 22.43 12.33 8.49
CA LEU A 362 22.91 11.47 9.59
C LEU A 362 24.41 11.63 9.84
N VAL A 363 25.22 11.67 8.78
CA VAL A 363 26.67 11.85 8.89
C VAL A 363 27.01 13.25 9.43
N ALA A 364 26.39 14.30 8.89
CA ALA A 364 26.64 15.68 9.33
C ALA A 364 26.18 15.89 10.79
N GLY A 365 24.97 15.44 11.14
CA GLY A 365 24.44 15.54 12.49
C GLY A 365 25.24 14.72 13.50
N GLY A 366 25.62 13.50 13.13
CA GLY A 366 26.48 12.63 13.95
C GLY A 366 27.86 13.25 14.19
N ALA A 367 28.48 13.85 13.17
CA ALA A 367 29.77 14.52 13.29
C ALA A 367 29.72 15.73 14.24
N VAL A 368 28.68 16.56 14.15
CA VAL A 368 28.50 17.73 15.03
C VAL A 368 28.30 17.29 16.49
N LEU A 369 27.44 16.30 16.72
CA LEU A 369 27.20 15.75 18.07
C LEU A 369 28.46 15.12 18.68
N ALA A 370 29.22 14.35 17.88
CA ALA A 370 30.46 13.73 18.33
C ALA A 370 31.52 14.79 18.70
N ALA A 371 31.70 15.81 17.86
CA ALA A 371 32.64 16.90 18.13
C ALA A 371 32.24 17.72 19.36
N GLY A 372 30.96 18.06 19.51
CA GLY A 372 30.42 18.77 20.68
C GLY A 372 30.57 17.96 21.97
N GLY A 373 30.27 16.66 21.92
CA GLY A 373 30.45 15.74 23.04
C GLY A 373 31.90 15.61 23.49
N LEU A 374 32.85 15.49 22.54
CA LEU A 374 34.28 15.45 22.84
C LEU A 374 34.78 16.75 23.50
N ALA A 375 34.33 17.90 23.00
CA ALA A 375 34.68 19.20 23.58
C ALA A 375 34.17 19.34 25.02
N ALA A 376 32.91 18.99 25.29
CA ALA A 376 32.33 19.01 26.63
C ALA A 376 33.07 18.05 27.59
N THR A 377 33.43 16.87 27.11
CA THR A 377 34.19 15.87 27.88
C THR A 377 35.59 16.39 28.22
N ALA A 378 36.29 17.01 27.27
CA ALA A 378 37.61 17.60 27.50
C ALA A 378 37.55 18.72 28.55
N VAL A 379 36.55 19.61 28.47
CA VAL A 379 36.33 20.67 29.47
C VAL A 379 36.05 20.07 30.85
N GLY A 380 35.19 19.05 30.94
CA GLY A 380 34.90 18.33 32.19
C GLY A 380 36.15 17.70 32.81
N VAL A 381 37.01 17.06 31.99
CA VAL A 381 38.28 16.48 32.44
C VAL A 381 39.25 17.55 32.94
N VAL A 382 39.42 18.66 32.22
CA VAL A 382 40.29 19.77 32.65
C VAL A 382 39.83 20.32 34.00
N TRP A 383 38.51 20.50 34.18
CA TRP A 383 37.94 20.92 35.45
C TRP A 383 38.21 19.92 36.58
N LEU A 384 38.05 18.62 36.31
CA LEU A 384 38.31 17.55 37.27
C LEU A 384 39.80 17.47 37.66
N VAL A 385 40.71 17.67 36.71
CA VAL A 385 42.17 17.72 36.93
C VAL A 385 42.56 18.96 37.73
N ARG A 386 41.96 20.12 37.42
CA ARG A 386 42.21 21.37 38.13
C ARG A 386 41.67 21.30 39.57
N ALA A 387 40.51 20.70 39.77
CA ALA A 387 39.96 20.40 41.09
C ALA A 387 40.84 19.42 41.89
N ARG A 388 41.45 18.42 41.24
CA ARG A 388 42.46 17.54 41.88
C ARG A 388 43.74 18.28 42.27
N ARG A 389 44.21 19.22 41.46
CA ARG A 389 45.42 20.02 41.78
C ARG A 389 45.19 21.03 42.90
N ALA A 390 43.94 21.50 43.07
CA ALA A 390 43.55 22.41 44.16
C ALA A 390 43.14 21.69 45.45
N GLY A 391 42.93 20.36 45.42
CA GLY A 391 42.52 19.56 46.57
C GLY A 391 43.71 19.01 47.36
N THR A 392 43.60 19.11 48.69
CA THR A 392 44.54 18.62 49.71
C THR A 392 45.06 17.21 49.43
N PRO A 393 46.38 16.93 49.56
CA PRO A 393 46.97 15.61 49.32
C PRO A 393 46.40 14.60 50.33
N GLY A 394 45.53 13.69 49.86
CA GLY A 394 44.99 12.62 50.72
C GLY A 394 43.87 11.76 50.12
N ALA A 395 43.05 12.27 49.20
CA ALA A 395 41.93 11.50 48.63
C ALA A 395 42.22 11.01 47.21
N THR A 396 42.73 9.78 47.09
CA THR A 396 43.00 9.10 45.80
C THR A 396 41.76 8.39 45.26
N ALA A 397 40.79 9.14 44.75
CA ALA A 397 39.74 8.54 43.93
C ALA A 397 40.33 8.15 42.56
N ARG A 398 40.49 6.85 42.28
CA ARG A 398 40.87 6.33 40.96
C ARG A 398 39.60 5.92 40.20
N ALA A 399 39.26 6.69 39.17
CA ALA A 399 38.31 6.28 38.14
C ALA A 399 39.11 5.72 36.95
N TRP A 400 38.67 4.60 36.39
CA TRP A 400 39.23 4.02 35.18
C TRP A 400 38.09 3.61 34.23
N LEU A 401 38.34 3.71 32.94
CA LEU A 401 37.43 3.23 31.91
C LEU A 401 37.62 1.71 31.77
N ALA A 402 36.53 0.95 31.92
CA ALA A 402 36.51 -0.48 31.69
C ALA A 402 35.75 -0.78 30.38
N PRO A 403 36.31 -1.59 29.47
CA PRO A 403 35.55 -2.06 28.31
C PRO A 403 34.39 -2.94 28.78
N ALA A 404 33.19 -2.63 28.30
CA ALA A 404 31.99 -3.42 28.49
C ALA A 404 31.60 -4.03 27.14
N VAL A 405 31.64 -5.36 27.06
CA VAL A 405 31.26 -6.12 25.87
C VAL A 405 30.01 -6.92 26.22
N SER A 406 28.89 -6.62 25.56
CA SER A 406 27.67 -7.41 25.58
C SER A 406 27.47 -8.10 24.22
N PRO A 407 26.59 -9.12 24.11
CA PRO A 407 26.33 -9.82 22.85
C PRO A 407 25.86 -8.90 21.70
N THR A 408 25.38 -7.70 22.01
CA THR A 408 24.84 -6.74 21.03
C THR A 408 25.55 -5.38 20.99
N GLN A 409 26.45 -5.08 21.95
CA GLN A 409 27.17 -3.79 22.01
C GLN A 409 28.57 -3.92 22.62
N ALA A 410 29.55 -3.27 21.98
CA ALA A 410 30.86 -2.97 22.57
C ALA A 410 30.89 -1.49 23.00
N GLY A 411 31.16 -1.22 24.27
CA GLY A 411 31.19 0.14 24.82
C GLY A 411 32.25 0.30 25.91
N LEU A 412 32.43 1.53 26.38
CA LEU A 412 33.28 1.85 27.54
C LEU A 412 32.38 2.28 28.69
N THR A 413 32.55 1.67 29.86
CA THR A 413 31.84 2.05 31.09
C THR A 413 32.82 2.68 32.07
N LEU A 414 32.39 3.70 32.78
CA LEU A 414 33.21 4.39 33.76
C LEU A 414 33.07 3.68 35.11
N ALA A 415 34.13 3.02 35.57
CA ALA A 415 34.16 2.34 36.86
C ALA A 415 35.04 3.13 37.84
N GLY A 416 34.57 3.32 39.07
CA GLY A 416 35.31 4.05 40.10
C GLY A 416 35.10 3.49 41.49
N ARG A 417 36.21 3.30 42.23
CA ARG A 417 36.16 3.06 43.68
C ARG A 417 36.29 4.42 44.36
N PHE A 418 35.16 4.92 44.84
CA PHE A 418 35.10 6.13 45.67
C PHE A 418 35.22 5.67 47.13
N ARG A 419 36.32 6.02 47.80
CA ARG A 419 36.47 5.87 49.25
C ARG A 419 36.38 7.23 49.90
#